data_AF-A0A060XRZ3-F1
#
_entry.id   AF-A0A060XRZ3-F1
#
_cell.length_a   1.000
_cell.length_b   1.000
_cell.length_c   1.000
_cell.angle_alpha   90.00
_cell.angle_beta   90.00
_cell.angle_gamma   90.00
#
_symmetry.space_group_name_H-M   'P 1'
#
loop_
_entity.id
_entity.type
_entity.pdbx_description
1 polymer ?
#
loop_
_entity_poly.entity_id
_entity_poly.type
_entity_poly.pdbx_seq_one_letter_code
_entity_poly.pdbx_strand_id
1 'polypeptide(L)'
;MLHRVQVTDTSQHQLQRILREPGLHGRIAAKKPLLKDSNNKKRLAWAKKNEQWILDLWKSVLWSDDSKVEIFGSNRRIFVRRRMTWPPQSPTSTQLRWFGKSCTA
;
A
#
# COMPACT_ATOMS: atom_id res chain seq x y z
N MET A 1 -29.44 9.40 -0.83
CA MET A 1 -29.56 9.20 0.63
C MET A 1 -28.45 8.28 1.09
N LEU A 2 -27.44 8.76 1.82
CA LEU A 2 -26.42 7.90 2.42
C LEU A 2 -26.95 7.42 3.78
N HIS A 3 -27.25 6.13 3.91
CA HIS A 3 -27.64 5.54 5.19
C HIS A 3 -26.46 5.63 6.17
N ARG A 4 -26.67 6.36 7.28
CA ARG A 4 -25.73 6.43 8.39
C ARG A 4 -25.71 5.08 9.10
N VAL A 5 -24.60 4.36 8.99
CA VAL A 5 -24.39 3.10 9.71
C VAL A 5 -24.24 3.42 11.19
N GLN A 6 -25.24 3.07 12.00
CA GLN A 6 -25.15 3.11 13.46
C GLN A 6 -24.34 1.89 13.92
N VAL A 7 -23.36 2.11 14.81
CA VAL A 7 -22.54 1.02 15.35
C VAL A 7 -23.22 0.50 16.61
N THR A 8 -23.91 -0.64 16.51
CA THR A 8 -24.44 -1.41 17.64
C THR A 8 -23.49 -2.55 17.97
N ASP A 9 -23.52 -3.05 19.22
CA ASP A 9 -22.78 -4.25 19.64
C ASP A 9 -23.22 -5.43 18.76
N THR A 10 -22.37 -5.84 17.81
CA THR A 10 -22.74 -6.74 16.71
C THR A 10 -21.63 -7.74 16.42
N SER A 11 -22.04 -8.93 15.99
CA SER A 11 -21.10 -10.00 15.63
C SER A 11 -20.23 -9.60 14.42
N GLN A 12 -19.01 -10.13 14.35
CA GLN A 12 -18.08 -9.87 13.23
C GLN A 12 -18.69 -10.20 11.86
N HIS A 13 -19.56 -11.21 11.78
CA HIS A 13 -20.27 -11.58 10.56
C HIS A 13 -21.21 -10.48 10.08
N GLN A 14 -21.94 -9.85 10.99
CA GLN A 14 -22.85 -8.77 10.66
C GLN A 14 -22.11 -7.53 10.16
N LEU A 15 -20.99 -7.17 10.81
CA LEU A 15 -20.09 -6.11 10.34
C LEU A 15 -19.53 -6.41 8.94
N GLN A 16 -19.14 -7.65 8.66
CA GLN A 16 -18.66 -8.03 7.33
C GLN A 16 -19.75 -7.89 6.26
N ARG A 17 -21.00 -8.30 6.56
CA ARG A 17 -22.12 -8.18 5.62
C ARG A 17 -22.43 -6.71 5.32
N ILE A 18 -22.57 -5.87 6.34
CA ILE A 18 -22.83 -4.43 6.21
C ILE A 18 -21.74 -3.74 5.40
N LEU A 19 -20.47 -4.13 5.56
CA LEU A 19 -19.36 -3.57 4.78
C LEU A 19 -19.32 -4.08 3.33
N ARG A 20 -19.79 -5.30 3.06
CA ARG A 20 -19.85 -5.83 1.70
C ARG A 20 -20.97 -5.21 0.88
N GLU A 21 -22.08 -4.81 1.48
CA GLU A 21 -23.20 -4.13 0.79
C GLU A 21 -22.76 -2.90 -0.04
N PRO A 22 -21.95 -1.95 0.47
CA PRO A 22 -21.38 -0.86 -0.32
C PRO A 22 -20.12 -1.25 -1.12
N GLY A 23 -19.80 -2.55 -1.21
CA GLY A 23 -18.66 -3.10 -1.94
C GLY A 23 -17.30 -2.96 -1.24
N LEU A 24 -17.25 -2.72 0.08
CA LEU A 24 -15.99 -2.54 0.83
C LEU A 24 -15.43 -3.88 1.29
N HIS A 25 -14.38 -4.34 0.62
CA HIS A 25 -13.74 -5.61 0.92
C HIS A 25 -12.48 -5.41 1.75
N GLY A 26 -12.19 -6.38 2.64
CA GLY A 26 -10.91 -6.45 3.33
C GLY A 26 -9.77 -6.79 2.36
N ARG A 27 -8.68 -6.03 2.39
CA ARG A 27 -7.47 -6.23 1.58
C ARG A 27 -6.23 -5.98 2.43
N ILE A 28 -5.14 -6.65 2.12
CA ILE A 28 -3.84 -6.39 2.75
C ILE A 28 -3.28 -5.09 2.16
N ALA A 29 -2.87 -4.15 3.02
CA ALA A 29 -2.21 -2.93 2.58
C ALA A 29 -0.81 -3.24 2.04
N ALA A 30 -0.51 -2.75 0.84
CA ALA A 30 0.84 -2.81 0.30
C ALA A 30 1.77 -1.91 1.13
N LYS A 31 2.91 -2.47 1.57
CA LYS A 31 3.97 -1.70 2.23
C LYS A 31 4.79 -1.01 1.16
N LYS A 32 4.72 0.31 1.10
CA LYS A 32 5.51 1.12 0.16
C LYS A 32 6.33 2.12 0.96
N PRO A 33 7.64 2.21 0.74
CA PRO A 33 8.42 3.29 1.32
C PRO A 33 7.92 4.62 0.76
N LEU A 34 7.86 5.64 1.62
CA LEU A 34 7.63 7.00 1.16
C LEU A 34 8.87 7.47 0.42
N LEU A 35 8.75 7.66 -0.89
CA LEU A 35 9.83 8.19 -1.71
C LEU A 35 9.73 9.71 -1.77
N LYS A 36 10.83 10.39 -1.46
CA LYS A 36 10.97 11.82 -1.77
C LYS A 36 10.97 12.03 -3.28
N ASP A 37 10.49 13.18 -3.73
CA ASP A 37 10.44 13.51 -5.17
C ASP A 37 11.81 13.45 -5.84
N SER A 38 12.88 13.83 -5.12
CA SER A 38 14.25 13.72 -5.58
C SER A 38 14.65 12.26 -5.86
N ASN A 39 14.29 11.34 -4.97
CA ASN A 39 14.56 9.91 -5.14
C ASN A 39 13.74 9.33 -6.29
N ASN A 40 12.50 9.78 -6.48
CA ASN A 40 11.66 9.36 -7.58
C ASN A 40 12.28 9.76 -8.93
N LYS A 41 12.71 11.02 -9.08
CA LYS A 41 13.39 11.51 -10.30
C LYS A 41 14.67 10.72 -10.60
N LYS A 42 15.51 10.48 -9.59
CA LYS A 42 16.76 9.70 -9.75
C LYS A 42 16.48 8.26 -10.20
N ARG A 43 15.50 7.59 -9.58
CA ARG A 43 15.10 6.23 -9.95
C ARG A 43 14.55 6.16 -11.36
N LEU A 44 13.71 7.12 -11.75
CA LEU A 44 13.16 7.18 -13.11
C LEU A 44 14.25 7.41 -14.16
N ALA A 45 15.17 8.34 -13.91
CA ALA A 45 16.28 8.62 -14.82
C ALA A 45 17.19 7.40 -14.98
N TRP A 46 17.50 6.70 -13.89
CA TRP A 46 18.28 5.47 -13.92
C TRP A 46 17.55 4.36 -14.71
N ALA A 47 16.25 4.17 -14.48
CA ALA A 47 15.46 3.16 -15.19
C ALA A 47 15.42 3.42 -16.70
N LYS A 48 15.20 4.68 -17.12
CA LYS A 48 15.21 5.06 -18.54
C LYS A 48 16.57 4.87 -19.18
N LYS A 49 17.65 5.22 -18.47
CA LYS A 49 19.03 5.06 -18.98
C LYS A 49 19.37 3.60 -19.25
N ASN A 50 18.85 2.69 -18.43
CA ASN A 50 19.18 1.27 -18.47
C ASN A 50 18.04 0.40 -19.04
N GLU A 51 17.04 1.01 -19.68
CA GLU A 51 15.86 0.32 -20.21
C GLU A 51 16.23 -0.71 -21.29
N GLN A 52 17.25 -0.41 -22.08
CA GLN A 52 17.72 -1.25 -23.19
C GLN A 52 18.88 -2.18 -22.80
N TRP A 53 19.15 -2.36 -21.51
CA TRP A 53 20.22 -3.27 -21.08
C TRP A 53 19.92 -4.71 -21.47
N ILE A 54 20.83 -5.29 -22.26
CA ILE A 54 20.83 -6.72 -22.58
C ILE A 54 21.28 -7.57 -21.39
N LEU A 55 20.93 -8.86 -21.39
CA LEU A 55 21.16 -9.77 -20.26
C LEU A 55 22.62 -9.79 -19.77
N ASP A 56 23.60 -9.68 -20.67
CA ASP A 56 25.01 -9.74 -20.28
C ASP A 56 25.49 -8.47 -19.55
N LEU A 57 24.86 -7.32 -19.81
CA LEU A 57 25.08 -6.10 -19.01
C LEU A 57 24.50 -6.26 -17.60
N TRP A 58 23.38 -6.96 -17.44
CA TRP A 58 22.82 -7.24 -16.12
C TRP A 58 23.73 -8.17 -15.29
N LYS A 59 24.37 -9.15 -15.94
CA LYS A 59 25.29 -10.09 -15.29
C LYS A 59 26.61 -9.46 -14.86
N SER A 60 27.06 -8.41 -15.54
CA SER A 60 28.32 -7.75 -15.22
C SER A 60 28.22 -6.81 -14.01
N VAL A 61 27.01 -6.48 -13.56
CA VAL A 61 26.82 -5.63 -12.38
C VAL A 61 26.95 -6.46 -11.10
N LEU A 62 27.92 -6.08 -10.26
CA LEU A 62 28.03 -6.58 -8.90
C LEU A 62 27.08 -5.81 -7.97
N TRP A 63 26.11 -6.51 -7.39
CA TRP A 63 25.15 -5.95 -6.45
C TRP A 63 25.56 -6.27 -5.02
N SER A 64 25.47 -5.29 -4.11
CA SER A 64 25.59 -5.49 -2.67
C SER A 64 24.40 -4.84 -1.97
N ASP A 65 23.85 -5.52 -0.97
CA ASP A 65 22.81 -5.00 -0.09
C ASP A 65 22.90 -5.71 1.27
N ASP A 66 22.50 -5.02 2.33
CA ASP A 66 22.45 -5.55 3.68
C ASP A 66 20.99 -5.80 4.06
N SER A 67 20.68 -7.03 4.48
CA SER A 67 19.34 -7.40 4.91
C SER A 67 19.31 -7.82 6.37
N LYS A 68 18.21 -7.52 7.06
CA LYS A 68 17.97 -7.95 8.43
C LYS A 68 17.23 -9.28 8.45
N VAL A 69 17.76 -10.28 9.15
CA VAL A 69 17.10 -11.56 9.41
C VAL A 69 16.59 -11.58 10.85
N GLU A 70 15.29 -11.84 11.04
CA GLU A 70 14.65 -11.93 12.36
C GLU A 70 14.03 -13.32 12.55
N ILE A 71 14.31 -13.99 13.67
CA ILE A 71 13.77 -15.33 13.99
C ILE A 71 12.30 -15.23 14.45
N PHE A 72 11.96 -14.19 15.19
CA PHE A 72 10.60 -13.90 15.66
C PHE A 72 10.16 -12.53 15.16
N GLY A 73 9.80 -12.45 13.88
CA GLY A 73 9.39 -11.19 13.25
C GLY A 73 8.03 -10.71 13.75
N SER A 74 7.91 -9.41 14.04
CA SER A 74 6.65 -8.75 14.44
C SER A 74 5.86 -8.19 13.26
N ASN A 75 6.14 -8.66 12.03
CA ASN A 75 5.65 -8.05 10.81
C ASN A 75 4.16 -8.31 10.56
N ARG A 76 3.29 -7.54 11.25
CA ARG A 76 1.84 -7.71 11.15
C ARG A 76 1.31 -7.25 9.80
N ARG A 77 0.30 -7.98 9.30
CA ARG A 77 -0.49 -7.59 8.13
C ARG A 77 -1.45 -6.48 8.55
N ILE A 78 -1.44 -5.37 7.84
CA ILE A 78 -2.41 -4.29 8.03
C ILE A 78 -3.54 -4.51 7.03
N PHE A 79 -4.77 -4.66 7.53
CA PHE A 79 -5.96 -4.77 6.70
C PHE A 79 -6.58 -3.39 6.46
N VAL A 80 -6.92 -3.11 5.21
CA VAL A 80 -7.63 -1.91 4.77
C VAL A 80 -8.92 -2.29 4.05
N ARG A 81 -9.93 -1.41 4.08
CA ARG A 81 -11.18 -1.59 3.35
C ARG A 81 -11.09 -0.87 1.99
N ARG A 82 -11.27 -1.58 0.89
CA ARG A 82 -11.22 -1.01 -0.47
C ARG A 82 -12.44 -1.46 -1.29
N ARG A 83 -12.93 -0.59 -2.16
CA ARG A 83 -13.91 -0.98 -3.17
C ARG A 83 -13.24 -1.82 -4.25
N MET A 84 -13.98 -2.76 -4.82
CA MET A 84 -13.52 -3.50 -6.00
C MET A 84 -13.72 -2.61 -7.23
N THR A 85 -12.80 -1.67 -7.46
CA THR A 85 -12.72 -0.94 -8.73
C THR A 85 -11.68 -1.64 -9.61
N TRP A 86 -12.08 -2.00 -10.82
CA TRP A 86 -11.18 -2.38 -11.89
C TRP A 86 -10.95 -1.15 -12.79
N PRO A 87 -9.72 -0.80 -13.21
CA PRO A 87 -8.43 -1.39 -12.80
C PRO A 87 -8.17 -1.16 -11.31
N PRO A 88 -7.30 -1.98 -10.67
CA PRO A 88 -6.83 -1.69 -9.32
C PRO A 88 -6.33 -0.25 -9.33
N GLN A 89 -6.89 0.62 -8.47
CA GLN A 89 -6.41 1.99 -8.39
C GLN A 89 -4.89 1.94 -8.23
N SER A 90 -4.16 2.35 -9.26
CA SER A 90 -2.81 2.83 -9.08
C SER A 90 -2.89 3.88 -7.97
N PRO A 91 -1.94 3.94 -7.02
CA PRO A 91 -1.94 4.96 -5.99
C PRO A 91 -1.49 6.28 -6.63
N THR A 92 -2.19 6.74 -7.66
CA THR A 92 -2.02 8.06 -8.25
C THR A 92 -2.66 9.03 -7.27
N SER A 93 -1.81 9.74 -6.52
CA SER A 93 -2.03 11.07 -5.95
C SER A 93 -3.50 11.47 -5.71
N THR A 94 -4.23 10.71 -4.89
CA THR A 94 -5.45 11.23 -4.27
C THR A 94 -5.03 11.72 -2.91
N GLN A 95 -4.94 13.04 -2.77
CA GLN A 95 -4.69 13.74 -1.51
C GLN A 95 -5.44 13.02 -0.39
N LEU A 96 -4.67 12.43 0.52
CA LEU A 96 -5.20 11.97 1.80
C LEU A 96 -5.72 13.20 2.52
N ARG A 97 -7.03 13.46 2.40
CA ARG A 97 -7.75 14.31 3.34
C ARG A 97 -7.74 13.55 4.68
N TRP A 98 -6.67 13.76 5.43
CA TRP A 98 -6.57 13.39 6.83
C TRP A 98 -7.67 14.14 7.58
N PHE A 99 -8.75 13.46 7.96
CA PHE A 99 -9.58 13.95 9.04
C PHE A 99 -8.83 13.66 10.33
N GLY A 100 -8.37 14.74 10.96
CA GLY A 100 -7.46 14.72 12.09
C GLY A 100 -8.01 13.95 13.28
N LYS A 101 -7.08 13.33 14.01
CA LYS A 101 -7.02 13.31 15.46
C LYS A 101 -5.56 13.05 15.82
N SER A 102 -4.96 14.10 16.37
CA SER A 102 -3.72 14.10 17.13
C SER A 102 -3.80 13.10 18.29
N CYS A 103 -2.78 12.26 18.43
CA CYS A 103 -2.38 11.74 19.74
C CYS A 103 -0.87 11.91 19.84
N THR A 104 -0.50 12.84 20.72
CA THR A 104 0.84 13.12 21.25
C THR A 104 1.38 11.94 22.07
N ALA A 105 2.71 11.83 22.01
CA ALA A 105 3.68 11.16 22.90
C ALA A 105 3.33 9.77 23.46
#